data_AF-A0A2X0K8V9-F1
#
_entry.id   AF-A0A2X0K8V9-F1
#
_cell.length_a   1.000
_cell.length_b   1.000
_cell.length_c   1.000
_cell.angle_alpha   90.00
_cell.angle_beta   90.00
_cell.angle_gamma   90.00
#
_symmetry.space_group_name_H-M   'P 1'
#
loop_
_entity.id
_entity.type
_entity.pdbx_description
1 polymer ?
#
loop_
_entity_poly.entity_id
_entity_poly.type
_entity_poly.pdbx_seq_one_letter_code
_entity_poly.pdbx_strand_id
1 'polypeptide(L)'
;MQSFPTSDRPKISLRHPNMFAFMSTFITIAASVALAHHEHDQGRFRSAPILKRGNDASMSPIAKPGQWSKYDHLITAHALLAMITFWIAVPAAALVARFGRDTPGWIKYHRRLQGFWTVPATIAISILGLTAAGINGSIFKAGDVHHIVGIILLFLVLGQALGGYIAEKAPIRRRPDVNARPAIRILHPISGVVTALISWVQIRLGVNENGHHTRLLDVLNIVFVGGFLLVYAYGLAALVVERHAAGRSWFNSIFGLGRASASRPPQI
;
A
#
# COMPACT_ATOMS: atom_id res chain seq x y z
N MET A 1 -50.04 -4.12 33.84
CA MET A 1 -48.70 -4.30 33.25
C MET A 1 -48.87 -4.89 31.87
N GLN A 2 -48.74 -4.08 30.81
CA GLN A 2 -48.77 -4.56 29.43
C GLN A 2 -47.33 -4.87 29.02
N SER A 3 -47.06 -6.13 28.70
CA SER A 3 -45.79 -6.60 28.16
C SER A 3 -45.69 -6.21 26.69
N PHE A 4 -44.69 -5.39 26.35
CA PHE A 4 -44.34 -5.11 24.97
C PHE A 4 -43.62 -6.31 24.34
N PRO A 5 -43.93 -6.66 23.08
CA PRO A 5 -43.28 -7.76 22.39
C PRO A 5 -41.82 -7.40 22.08
N THR A 6 -40.89 -8.27 22.48
CA THR A 6 -39.48 -8.19 22.14
C THR A 6 -39.33 -8.36 20.63
N SER A 7 -38.85 -7.32 19.97
CA SER A 7 -38.53 -7.32 18.54
C SER A 7 -37.41 -8.33 18.25
N ASP A 8 -37.78 -9.52 17.76
CA ASP A 8 -36.87 -10.50 17.17
C ASP A 8 -36.31 -9.99 15.84
N ARG A 9 -35.29 -9.10 15.91
CA ARG A 9 -34.48 -8.82 14.73
C ARG A 9 -33.47 -9.96 14.54
N PRO A 10 -33.42 -10.59 13.36
CA PRO A 10 -32.43 -11.61 13.08
C PRO A 10 -31.03 -11.02 13.21
N LYS A 11 -30.21 -11.61 14.09
CA LYS A 11 -28.77 -11.35 14.15
C LYS A 11 -28.15 -11.94 12.89
N ILE A 12 -28.12 -11.17 11.80
CA ILE A 12 -27.31 -11.52 10.63
C ILE A 12 -25.85 -11.39 11.06
N SER A 13 -25.28 -12.49 11.52
CA SER A 13 -23.84 -12.64 11.67
C SER A 13 -23.25 -12.74 10.27
N LEU A 14 -22.96 -11.58 9.68
CA LEU A 14 -22.07 -11.47 8.53
C LEU A 14 -20.68 -11.92 9.01
N ARG A 15 -20.44 -13.24 9.03
CA ARG A 15 -19.09 -13.78 9.14
C ARG A 15 -18.32 -13.27 7.92
N HIS A 16 -17.50 -12.24 8.14
CA HIS A 16 -16.60 -11.76 7.11
C HIS A 16 -15.75 -12.94 6.61
N PRO A 17 -15.62 -13.14 5.29
CA PRO A 17 -14.76 -14.19 4.75
C PRO A 17 -13.36 -14.08 5.36
N ASN A 18 -12.79 -15.23 5.74
CA ASN A 18 -11.49 -15.29 6.41
C ASN A 18 -10.45 -14.50 5.62
N MET A 19 -9.93 -13.41 6.20
CA MET A 19 -8.92 -12.51 5.61
C MET A 19 -7.72 -13.27 5.02
N PHE A 20 -7.38 -14.43 5.59
CA PHE A 20 -6.36 -15.35 5.10
C PHE A 20 -6.68 -15.96 3.73
N ALA A 21 -7.93 -16.37 3.49
CA ALA A 21 -8.34 -16.91 2.19
C ALA A 21 -8.19 -15.84 1.11
N PHE A 22 -8.54 -14.60 1.44
CA PHE A 22 -8.48 -13.48 0.51
C PHE A 22 -7.04 -13.05 0.17
N MET A 23 -6.15 -12.98 1.17
CA MET A 23 -4.72 -12.73 0.96
C MET A 23 -4.04 -13.85 0.18
N SER A 24 -4.43 -15.10 0.44
CA SER A 24 -3.96 -16.25 -0.35
C SER A 24 -4.37 -16.12 -1.81
N THR A 25 -5.62 -15.75 -2.12
CA THR A 25 -6.06 -15.55 -3.51
C THR A 25 -5.24 -14.48 -4.23
N PHE A 26 -4.88 -13.38 -3.56
CA PHE A 26 -4.03 -12.34 -4.13
C PHE A 26 -2.62 -12.82 -4.47
N ILE A 27 -1.98 -13.53 -3.53
CA ILE A 27 -0.64 -14.10 -3.74
C ILE A 27 -0.70 -15.12 -4.88
N THR A 28 -1.74 -15.97 -4.92
CA THR A 28 -1.94 -16.96 -5.98
C THR A 28 -2.16 -16.33 -7.35
N ILE A 29 -2.98 -15.27 -7.47
CA ILE A 29 -3.20 -14.57 -8.74
C ILE A 29 -1.89 -13.92 -9.22
N ALA A 30 -1.17 -13.21 -8.35
CA ALA A 30 0.11 -12.59 -8.71
C ALA A 30 1.15 -13.64 -9.14
N ALA A 31 1.23 -14.77 -8.43
CA ALA A 31 2.10 -15.89 -8.80
C ALA A 31 1.70 -16.53 -10.13
N SER A 32 0.39 -16.70 -10.39
CA SER A 32 -0.12 -17.29 -11.64
C SER A 32 0.16 -16.41 -12.85
N VAL A 33 0.00 -15.08 -12.71
CA VAL A 33 0.34 -14.11 -13.76
C VAL A 33 1.85 -14.12 -14.05
N ALA A 34 2.69 -14.19 -13.00
CA ALA A 34 4.13 -14.29 -13.16
C ALA A 34 4.56 -15.59 -13.86
N LEU A 35 3.92 -16.71 -13.52
CA LEU A 35 4.19 -18.02 -14.14
C LEU A 35 3.79 -18.05 -15.62
N ALA A 36 2.61 -17.53 -15.95
CA ALA A 36 2.10 -17.48 -17.33
C ALA A 36 2.98 -16.63 -18.26
N HIS A 37 3.67 -15.62 -17.73
CA HIS A 37 4.59 -14.79 -18.51
C HIS A 37 5.95 -15.45 -18.74
N HIS A 38 6.43 -16.26 -17.78
CA HIS A 38 7.68 -17.01 -17.93
C HIS A 38 7.63 -18.00 -19.11
N GLU A 39 6.47 -18.62 -19.36
CA GLU A 39 6.28 -19.50 -20.52
C GLU A 39 6.28 -18.74 -21.86
N HIS A 40 5.83 -17.49 -21.87
CA HIS A 40 5.77 -16.68 -23.10
C HIS A 40 7.13 -16.07 -23.50
N ASP A 41 8.00 -15.72 -22.55
CA ASP A 41 9.33 -15.13 -22.87
C ASP A 41 10.37 -16.17 -23.30
N GLN A 42 10.24 -17.44 -22.89
CA GLN A 42 11.11 -18.51 -23.41
C GLN A 42 10.92 -18.76 -24.92
N GLY A 43 9.78 -18.38 -25.50
CA GLY A 43 9.55 -18.43 -26.95
C GLY A 43 10.21 -17.28 -27.73
N ARG A 44 10.54 -16.15 -27.09
CA ARG A 44 10.95 -14.91 -27.76
C ARG A 44 12.47 -14.68 -27.81
N PHE A 45 13.25 -15.38 -26.98
CA PHE A 45 14.71 -15.27 -26.94
C PHE A 45 15.46 -15.95 -28.10
N ARG A 46 14.76 -16.59 -29.06
CA ARG A 46 15.39 -17.21 -30.23
C ARG A 46 15.61 -16.26 -31.42
N SER A 47 15.28 -14.97 -31.33
CA SER A 47 15.32 -14.08 -32.51
C SER A 47 15.55 -12.60 -32.19
N ALA A 48 16.74 -12.21 -31.74
CA ALA A 48 17.15 -10.80 -31.72
C ALA A 48 18.40 -10.59 -32.60
N PRO A 49 18.38 -9.68 -33.59
CA PRO A 49 19.53 -9.43 -34.44
C PRO A 49 20.60 -8.59 -33.72
N ILE A 50 21.85 -9.02 -33.86
CA ILE A 50 23.06 -8.36 -33.38
C ILE A 50 23.22 -7.00 -34.10
N LEU A 51 23.08 -5.90 -33.37
CA LEU A 51 23.29 -4.55 -33.91
C LEU A 51 24.78 -4.18 -33.97
N LYS A 52 25.10 -3.47 -35.04
CA LYS A 52 26.41 -3.15 -35.60
C LYS A 52 27.21 -2.18 -34.71
N ARG A 53 28.45 -2.57 -34.39
CA ARG A 53 29.47 -1.82 -33.62
C ARG A 53 29.97 -0.60 -34.41
N GLY A 54 29.81 0.60 -33.83
CA GLY A 54 30.48 1.84 -34.27
C GLY A 54 31.88 1.95 -33.66
N ASN A 55 32.83 2.43 -34.47
CA ASN A 55 34.24 2.56 -34.14
C ASN A 55 34.50 3.92 -33.47
N ASP A 56 34.82 3.94 -32.17
CA ASP A 56 35.47 5.09 -31.52
C ASP A 56 36.48 4.59 -30.48
N ALA A 57 37.73 5.04 -30.65
CA ALA A 57 38.88 4.66 -29.86
C ALA A 57 38.96 5.48 -28.56
N SER A 58 38.43 4.92 -27.47
CA SER A 58 38.93 5.13 -26.10
C SER A 58 38.40 4.01 -25.21
N MET A 59 38.95 2.80 -25.33
CA MET A 59 38.49 1.67 -24.54
C MET A 59 39.02 1.76 -23.10
N SER A 60 38.16 2.27 -22.21
CA SER A 60 38.05 1.68 -20.87
C SER A 60 37.87 0.16 -21.01
N PRO A 61 38.31 -0.66 -20.04
CA PRO A 61 38.22 -2.11 -20.14
C PRO A 61 36.77 -2.49 -20.49
N ILE A 62 36.58 -3.14 -21.65
CA ILE A 62 35.28 -3.63 -22.09
C ILE A 62 34.74 -4.50 -20.96
N ALA A 63 33.69 -4.04 -20.28
CA ALA A 63 33.00 -4.84 -19.29
C ALA A 63 32.64 -6.18 -19.95
N LYS A 64 33.03 -7.29 -19.32
CA LYS A 64 32.74 -8.61 -19.87
C LYS A 64 31.22 -8.74 -20.07
N PRO A 65 30.74 -9.32 -21.19
CA PRO A 65 29.32 -9.57 -21.38
C PRO A 65 28.75 -10.31 -20.16
N GLY A 66 27.75 -9.71 -19.50
CA GLY A 66 27.12 -10.26 -18.29
C GLY A 66 27.59 -9.67 -16.95
N GLN A 67 28.54 -8.73 -16.92
CA GLN A 67 28.98 -8.11 -15.67
C GLN A 67 28.11 -6.89 -15.30
N TRP A 68 27.36 -6.99 -14.20
CA TRP A 68 26.54 -5.90 -13.68
C TRP A 68 27.42 -4.80 -13.05
N SER A 69 27.12 -3.55 -13.36
CA SER A 69 27.78 -2.40 -12.74
C SER A 69 27.32 -2.22 -11.30
N LYS A 70 28.05 -1.41 -10.51
CA LYS A 70 27.62 -1.03 -9.16
C LYS A 70 26.27 -0.30 -9.18
N TYR A 71 26.02 0.50 -10.23
CA TYR A 71 24.75 1.17 -10.44
C TYR A 71 23.61 0.15 -10.63
N ASP A 72 23.80 -0.86 -11.49
CA ASP A 72 22.78 -1.86 -11.79
C ASP A 72 22.33 -2.63 -10.54
N HIS A 73 23.28 -2.99 -9.66
CA HIS A 73 22.96 -3.64 -8.39
C HIS A 73 22.14 -2.75 -7.46
N LEU A 74 22.52 -1.47 -7.33
CA LEU A 74 21.84 -0.53 -6.44
C LEU A 74 20.42 -0.21 -6.92
N ILE A 75 20.25 0.04 -8.22
CA ILE A 75 18.93 0.38 -8.77
C ILE A 75 17.99 -0.83 -8.76
N THR A 76 18.53 -2.03 -9.01
CA THR A 76 17.76 -3.28 -8.90
C THR A 76 17.32 -3.52 -7.45
N ALA A 77 18.22 -3.35 -6.47
CA ALA A 77 17.89 -3.49 -5.06
C ALA A 77 16.86 -2.45 -4.60
N HIS A 78 17.01 -1.19 -5.04
CA HIS A 78 16.04 -0.12 -4.79
C HIS A 78 14.65 -0.50 -5.31
N ALA A 79 14.56 -0.91 -6.58
CA ALA A 79 13.31 -1.23 -7.24
C ALA A 79 12.60 -2.44 -6.58
N LEU A 80 13.33 -3.53 -6.31
CA LEU A 80 12.78 -4.72 -5.67
C LEU A 80 12.27 -4.42 -4.25
N LEU A 81 13.05 -3.70 -3.45
CA LEU A 81 12.66 -3.34 -2.09
C LEU A 81 11.44 -2.42 -2.08
N ALA A 82 11.36 -1.47 -3.03
CA ALA A 82 10.22 -0.59 -3.21
C ALA A 82 8.96 -1.36 -3.59
N MET A 83 9.04 -2.28 -4.55
CA MET A 83 7.92 -3.13 -4.96
C MET A 83 7.42 -3.98 -3.78
N ILE A 84 8.30 -4.70 -3.08
CA ILE A 84 7.89 -5.51 -1.91
C ILE A 84 7.22 -4.64 -0.84
N THR A 85 7.80 -3.47 -0.54
CA THR A 85 7.30 -2.60 0.52
C THR A 85 5.95 -1.99 0.16
N PHE A 86 5.82 -1.36 -1.00
CA PHE A 86 4.64 -0.58 -1.35
C PHE A 86 3.55 -1.38 -2.08
N TRP A 87 3.87 -2.46 -2.80
CA TRP A 87 2.84 -3.34 -3.38
C TRP A 87 2.32 -4.39 -2.41
N ILE A 88 3.09 -4.78 -1.39
CA ILE A 88 2.72 -5.89 -0.50
C ILE A 88 2.58 -5.41 0.94
N ALA A 89 3.67 -4.97 1.58
CA ALA A 89 3.66 -4.71 3.02
C ALA A 89 2.70 -3.57 3.43
N VAL A 90 2.74 -2.44 2.71
CA VAL A 90 1.86 -1.28 2.95
C VAL A 90 0.38 -1.61 2.78
N PRO A 91 -0.09 -2.15 1.64
CA PRO A 91 -1.48 -2.53 1.49
C PRO A 91 -1.90 -3.62 2.49
N ALA A 92 -1.06 -4.63 2.75
CA ALA A 92 -1.36 -5.64 3.78
C ALA A 92 -1.57 -5.00 5.16
N ALA A 93 -0.71 -4.08 5.57
CA ALA A 93 -0.85 -3.36 6.84
C ALA A 93 -2.14 -2.51 6.88
N ALA A 94 -2.50 -1.85 5.77
CA ALA A 94 -3.73 -1.08 5.67
C ALA A 94 -4.98 -1.97 5.77
N LEU A 95 -4.97 -3.15 5.15
CA LEU A 95 -6.06 -4.13 5.23
C LEU A 95 -6.17 -4.74 6.64
N VAL A 96 -5.05 -5.02 7.32
CA VAL A 96 -5.04 -5.42 8.74
C VAL A 96 -5.70 -4.35 9.60
N ALA A 97 -5.36 -3.07 9.41
CA ALA A 97 -6.01 -1.98 10.15
C ALA A 97 -7.48 -1.79 9.77
N ARG A 98 -7.91 -2.24 8.58
CA ARG A 98 -9.30 -2.14 8.14
C ARG A 98 -10.15 -3.26 8.75
N PHE A 99 -9.77 -4.50 8.51
CA PHE A 99 -10.55 -5.70 8.81
C PHE A 99 -10.17 -6.35 10.13
N GLY A 100 -8.93 -6.18 10.59
CA GLY A 100 -8.45 -6.78 11.83
C GLY A 100 -8.93 -6.08 13.09
N ARG A 101 -9.71 -5.00 13.02
CA ARG A 101 -10.05 -4.19 14.20
C ARG A 101 -10.77 -4.97 15.32
N ASP A 102 -11.42 -6.09 15.01
CA ASP A 102 -12.09 -6.98 15.98
C ASP A 102 -11.16 -8.04 16.57
N THR A 103 -9.97 -8.20 15.99
CA THR A 103 -8.98 -9.18 16.40
C THR A 103 -8.06 -8.58 17.47
N PRO A 104 -7.93 -9.20 18.65
CA PRO A 104 -6.94 -8.80 19.63
C PRO A 104 -5.55 -8.72 19.00
N GLY A 105 -4.84 -7.61 19.21
CA GLY A 105 -3.48 -7.42 18.70
C GLY A 105 -3.36 -6.86 17.27
N TRP A 106 -4.46 -6.51 16.58
CA TRP A 106 -4.39 -5.90 15.24
C TRP A 106 -3.49 -4.65 15.18
N ILE A 107 -3.51 -3.81 16.23
CA ILE A 107 -2.64 -2.64 16.36
C ILE A 107 -1.18 -3.07 16.37
N LYS A 108 -0.85 -4.14 17.10
CA LYS A 108 0.50 -4.69 17.16
C LYS A 108 0.96 -5.17 15.79
N TYR A 109 0.11 -5.88 15.04
CA TYR A 109 0.44 -6.32 13.68
C TYR A 109 0.61 -5.15 12.70
N HIS A 110 -0.34 -4.21 12.68
CA HIS A 110 -0.26 -3.02 11.85
C HIS A 110 1.01 -2.21 12.15
N ARG A 111 1.28 -1.95 13.43
CA ARG A 111 2.48 -1.24 13.88
C ARG A 111 3.77 -1.99 13.54
N ARG A 112 3.76 -3.32 13.58
CA ARG A 112 4.94 -4.11 13.18
C ARG A 112 5.24 -3.97 11.69
N LEU A 113 4.24 -4.13 10.83
CA LEU A 113 4.40 -3.96 9.39
C LEU A 113 4.78 -2.52 9.02
N GLN A 114 4.22 -1.52 9.70
CA GLN A 114 4.53 -0.13 9.39
C GLN A 114 5.86 0.32 10.02
N GLY A 115 6.02 0.15 11.33
CA GLY A 115 7.16 0.67 12.09
C GLY A 115 8.45 -0.16 11.95
N PHE A 116 8.36 -1.50 11.91
CA PHE A 116 9.56 -2.35 11.81
C PHE A 116 9.94 -2.72 10.37
N TRP A 117 8.98 -2.74 9.45
CA TRP A 117 9.26 -3.00 8.04
C TRP A 117 9.20 -1.74 7.19
N THR A 118 8.03 -1.12 7.06
CA THR A 118 7.80 -0.06 6.06
C THR A 118 8.69 1.16 6.28
N VAL A 119 8.85 1.64 7.52
CA VAL A 119 9.68 2.81 7.82
C VAL A 119 11.16 2.53 7.51
N PRO A 120 11.82 1.50 8.09
CA PRO A 120 13.21 1.17 7.74
C PRO A 120 13.41 0.88 6.26
N ALA A 121 12.49 0.14 5.63
CA ALA A 121 12.57 -0.15 4.21
C ALA A 121 12.49 1.11 3.35
N THR A 122 11.60 2.05 3.68
CA THR A 122 11.47 3.33 2.95
C THR A 122 12.75 4.18 3.06
N ILE A 123 13.38 4.19 4.24
CA ILE A 123 14.68 4.85 4.44
C ILE A 123 15.75 4.17 3.57
N ALA A 124 15.83 2.83 3.59
CA ALA A 124 16.78 2.08 2.78
C ALA A 124 16.55 2.29 1.27
N ILE A 125 15.30 2.26 0.80
CA ILE A 125 14.90 2.58 -0.58
C ILE A 125 15.42 3.97 -0.97
N SER A 126 15.21 4.96 -0.11
CA SER A 126 15.65 6.34 -0.36
C SER A 126 17.18 6.44 -0.44
N ILE A 127 17.90 5.79 0.48
CA ILE A 127 19.38 5.75 0.48
C ILE A 127 19.91 5.07 -0.78
N LEU A 128 19.35 3.92 -1.17
CA LEU A 128 19.76 3.19 -2.37
C LEU A 128 19.52 4.05 -3.63
N GLY A 129 18.35 4.68 -3.74
CA GLY A 129 18.00 5.53 -4.88
C GLY A 129 18.93 6.75 -4.99
N LEU A 130 19.12 7.48 -3.88
CA LEU A 130 20.03 8.63 -3.84
C LEU A 130 21.48 8.23 -4.15
N THR A 131 21.93 7.08 -3.65
CA THR A 131 23.30 6.58 -3.92
C THR A 131 23.47 6.22 -5.39
N ALA A 132 22.50 5.51 -5.99
CA ALA A 132 22.50 5.17 -7.40
C ALA A 132 22.49 6.42 -8.29
N ALA A 133 21.62 7.39 -7.95
CA ALA A 133 21.56 8.67 -8.64
C ALA A 133 22.91 9.40 -8.59
N GLY A 134 23.64 9.30 -7.47
CA GLY A 134 24.93 9.96 -7.28
C GLY A 134 26.03 9.37 -8.14
N ILE A 135 26.05 8.04 -8.25
CA ILE A 135 26.99 7.31 -9.12
C ILE A 135 26.78 7.72 -10.59
N ASN A 136 25.53 7.92 -11.01
CA ASN A 136 25.19 8.30 -12.38
C ASN A 136 25.15 9.82 -12.63
N GLY A 137 25.58 10.64 -11.66
CA GLY A 137 25.57 12.11 -11.78
C GLY A 137 24.17 12.71 -12.02
N SER A 138 23.13 12.02 -11.57
CA SER A 138 21.71 12.37 -11.78
C SER A 138 21.01 12.90 -10.53
N ILE A 139 21.70 12.94 -9.39
CA ILE A 139 21.21 13.57 -8.16
C ILE A 139 20.72 14.99 -8.46
N PHE A 140 19.48 15.28 -8.07
CA PHE A 140 18.84 16.59 -8.19
C PHE A 140 18.82 17.19 -9.61
N LYS A 141 18.85 16.35 -10.65
CA LYS A 141 18.54 16.83 -12.01
C LYS A 141 17.15 17.50 -12.00
N ALA A 142 17.12 18.79 -12.35
CA ALA A 142 15.88 19.55 -12.38
C ALA A 142 14.88 18.90 -13.35
N GLY A 143 13.63 18.73 -12.90
CA GLY A 143 12.57 18.10 -13.69
C GLY A 143 12.43 16.59 -13.49
N ASP A 144 13.27 15.98 -12.65
CA ASP A 144 13.12 14.57 -12.30
C ASP A 144 11.98 14.36 -11.28
N VAL A 145 10.79 14.10 -11.82
CA VAL A 145 9.57 13.90 -11.04
C VAL A 145 9.70 12.68 -10.12
N HIS A 146 10.41 11.63 -10.54
CA HIS A 146 10.61 10.44 -9.71
C HIS A 146 11.43 10.80 -8.48
N HIS A 147 12.57 11.46 -8.62
CA HIS A 147 13.36 11.86 -7.45
C HIS A 147 12.61 12.79 -6.49
N ILE A 148 11.88 13.78 -7.02
CA ILE A 148 11.11 14.73 -6.20
C ILE A 148 10.00 14.00 -5.42
N VAL A 149 9.19 13.20 -6.10
CA VAL A 149 8.08 12.47 -5.46
C VAL A 149 8.62 11.41 -4.48
N GLY A 150 9.78 10.81 -4.77
CA GLY A 150 10.45 9.87 -3.86
C GLY A 150 10.83 10.49 -2.52
N ILE A 151 11.39 11.71 -2.53
CA ILE A 151 11.72 12.46 -1.31
C ILE A 151 10.44 12.84 -0.56
N ILE A 152 9.40 13.31 -1.26
CA ILE A 152 8.10 13.62 -0.66
C ILE A 152 7.53 12.38 0.04
N LEU A 153 7.60 11.20 -0.61
CA LEU A 153 7.12 9.94 -0.05
C LEU A 153 7.88 9.53 1.21
N LEU A 154 9.20 9.73 1.27
CA LEU A 154 9.96 9.49 2.48
C LEU A 154 9.38 10.29 3.66
N PHE A 155 9.16 11.59 3.49
CA PHE A 155 8.58 12.43 4.53
C PHE A 155 7.12 12.07 4.85
N LEU A 156 6.32 11.71 3.84
CA LEU A 156 4.95 11.24 4.07
C LEU A 156 4.91 9.96 4.91
N VAL A 157 5.79 8.98 4.64
CA VAL A 157 5.85 7.72 5.42
C VAL A 157 6.31 7.97 6.86
N LEU A 158 7.32 8.82 7.07
CA LEU A 158 7.76 9.21 8.42
C LEU A 158 6.65 9.95 9.17
N GLY A 159 5.96 10.87 8.48
CA GLY A 159 4.78 11.56 8.99
C GLY A 159 3.63 10.60 9.33
N GLN A 160 3.41 9.55 8.53
CA GLN A 160 2.43 8.51 8.84
C GLN A 160 2.78 7.72 10.09
N ALA A 161 4.05 7.38 10.29
CA ALA A 161 4.49 6.66 11.49
C ALA A 161 4.27 7.51 12.75
N LEU A 162 4.66 8.78 12.72
CA LEU A 162 4.43 9.71 13.82
C LEU A 162 2.93 9.97 14.04
N GLY A 163 2.18 10.24 12.98
CA GLY A 163 0.74 10.45 13.03
C GLY A 163 -0.03 9.24 13.55
N GLY A 164 0.38 8.03 13.17
CA GLY A 164 -0.16 6.77 13.67
C GLY A 164 0.11 6.58 15.17
N TYR A 165 1.32 6.89 15.62
CA TYR A 165 1.68 6.87 17.05
C TYR A 165 0.85 7.87 17.87
N ILE A 166 0.71 9.10 17.39
CA ILE A 166 -0.12 10.12 18.04
C ILE A 166 -1.59 9.70 18.02
N ALA A 167 -2.09 9.15 16.91
CA ALA A 167 -3.46 8.66 16.80
C ALA A 167 -3.76 7.52 17.78
N GLU A 168 -2.83 6.59 17.97
CA GLU A 168 -2.93 5.51 18.96
C GLU A 168 -3.10 6.08 20.37
N LYS A 169 -2.27 7.06 20.74
CA LYS A 169 -2.29 7.70 22.07
C LYS A 169 -3.41 8.71 22.28
N ALA A 170 -4.00 9.25 21.22
CA ALA A 170 -5.00 10.31 21.34
C ALA A 170 -6.27 9.82 22.06
N PRO A 171 -6.74 10.49 23.12
CA PRO A 171 -7.89 10.05 23.90
C PRO A 171 -9.18 10.13 23.08
N ILE A 172 -10.04 9.12 23.20
CA ILE A 172 -11.41 9.21 22.69
C ILE A 172 -12.23 9.95 23.73
N ARG A 173 -12.56 11.22 23.48
CA ARG A 173 -13.50 11.95 24.33
C ARG A 173 -14.89 11.38 24.08
N ARG A 174 -15.43 10.64 25.06
CA ARG A 174 -16.82 10.21 25.09
C ARG A 174 -17.56 11.17 26.00
N ARG A 175 -18.24 12.15 25.43
CA ARG A 175 -19.24 12.94 26.16
C ARG A 175 -20.64 12.59 25.63
N PRO A 176 -21.70 12.64 26.46
CA PRO A 176 -23.07 12.30 26.06
C PRO A 176 -23.58 13.12 24.87
N ASP A 177 -23.09 14.34 24.76
CA ASP A 177 -23.45 15.42 23.83
C ASP A 177 -22.49 15.54 22.64
N VAL A 178 -21.24 15.09 22.77
CA VAL A 178 -20.24 15.17 21.69
C VAL A 178 -19.36 13.92 21.64
N ASN A 179 -19.62 13.07 20.65
CA ASN A 179 -18.72 11.98 20.26
C ASN A 179 -17.67 12.47 19.24
N ALA A 180 -16.81 13.41 19.65
CA ALA A 180 -15.74 13.93 18.80
C ALA A 180 -14.49 13.03 18.88
N ARG A 181 -14.11 12.42 17.75
CA ARG A 181 -12.80 11.78 17.64
C ARG A 181 -11.73 12.83 17.34
N PRO A 182 -10.53 12.71 17.92
CA PRO A 182 -9.38 13.53 17.53
C PRO A 182 -9.18 13.51 16.01
N ALA A 183 -8.97 14.68 15.39
CA ALA A 183 -8.78 14.82 13.95
C ALA A 183 -7.69 13.87 13.40
N ILE A 184 -6.60 13.68 14.16
CA ILE A 184 -5.51 12.76 13.79
C ILE A 184 -5.97 11.31 13.57
N ARG A 185 -7.00 10.84 14.29
CA ARG A 185 -7.57 9.48 14.11
C ARG A 185 -8.42 9.35 12.84
N ILE A 186 -8.77 10.47 12.21
CA ILE A 186 -9.48 10.57 10.93
C ILE A 186 -8.45 10.78 9.81
N LEU A 187 -7.53 11.72 10.02
CA LEU A 187 -6.51 12.09 9.05
C LEU A 187 -5.55 10.93 8.79
N HIS A 188 -5.13 10.18 9.81
CA HIS A 188 -4.20 9.07 9.63
C HIS A 188 -4.67 8.01 8.60
N PRO A 189 -5.86 7.41 8.69
CA PRO A 189 -6.29 6.45 7.67
C PRO A 189 -6.51 7.07 6.28
N ILE A 190 -6.97 8.32 6.18
CA ILE A 190 -7.16 9.00 4.88
C ILE A 190 -5.80 9.26 4.23
N SER A 191 -4.91 9.94 4.95
CA SER A 191 -3.56 10.26 4.47
C SER A 191 -2.73 9.00 4.21
N GLY A 192 -2.92 7.92 4.98
CA GLY A 192 -2.29 6.63 4.71
C GLY A 192 -2.68 6.01 3.36
N VAL A 193 -3.97 6.08 2.98
CA VAL A 193 -4.42 5.62 1.65
C VAL A 193 -3.86 6.51 0.55
N VAL A 194 -3.85 7.84 0.75
CA VAL A 194 -3.27 8.79 -0.20
C VAL A 194 -1.77 8.53 -0.39
N THR A 195 -1.01 8.32 0.69
CA THR A 195 0.42 7.97 0.62
C THR A 195 0.65 6.68 -0.18
N ALA A 196 -0.19 5.66 0.02
CA ALA A 196 -0.09 4.42 -0.75
C ALA A 196 -0.33 4.66 -2.25
N LEU A 197 -1.35 5.46 -2.61
CA LEU A 197 -1.62 5.85 -4.00
C LEU A 197 -0.44 6.58 -4.65
N ILE A 198 0.14 7.55 -3.93
CA ILE A 198 1.33 8.25 -4.41
C ILE A 198 2.50 7.28 -4.59
N SER A 199 2.70 6.30 -3.70
CA SER A 199 3.78 5.31 -3.83
C SER A 199 3.65 4.41 -5.07
N TRP A 200 2.42 4.09 -5.49
CA TRP A 200 2.19 3.30 -6.71
C TRP A 200 2.47 4.12 -7.97
N VAL A 201 2.09 5.39 -7.99
CA VAL A 201 2.49 6.32 -9.06
C VAL A 201 4.01 6.43 -9.12
N GLN A 202 4.67 6.57 -7.96
CA GLN A 202 6.11 6.66 -7.86
C GLN A 202 6.85 5.44 -8.44
N ILE A 203 6.35 4.23 -8.19
CA ILE A 203 6.92 3.01 -8.77
C ILE A 203 6.83 3.04 -10.29
N ARG A 204 5.69 3.47 -10.85
CA ARG A 204 5.56 3.61 -12.31
C ARG A 204 6.51 4.64 -12.89
N LEU A 205 6.68 5.77 -12.22
CA LEU A 205 7.65 6.79 -12.64
C LEU A 205 9.07 6.22 -12.70
N GLY A 206 9.50 5.50 -11.66
CA GLY A 206 10.84 4.92 -11.60
C GLY A 206 11.08 3.80 -12.62
N VAL A 207 10.07 2.96 -12.87
CA VAL A 207 10.14 1.92 -13.92
C VAL A 207 10.27 2.53 -15.32
N ASN A 208 9.53 3.61 -15.58
CA ASN A 208 9.58 4.30 -16.86
C ASN A 208 10.91 5.04 -17.07
N GLU A 209 11.41 5.71 -16.04
CA GLU A 209 12.68 6.44 -16.09
C GLU A 209 13.87 5.50 -16.36
N ASN A 210 13.89 4.32 -15.75
CA ASN A 210 14.95 3.34 -15.95
C ASN A 210 14.79 2.49 -17.22
N GLY A 211 13.78 2.76 -18.06
CA GLY A 211 13.55 2.02 -19.31
C GLY A 211 13.14 0.55 -19.11
N HIS A 212 12.79 0.14 -17.89
CA HIS A 212 12.38 -1.23 -17.55
C HIS A 212 10.87 -1.46 -17.68
N HIS A 213 10.17 -0.57 -18.38
CA HIS A 213 8.75 -0.69 -18.61
C HIS A 213 8.41 -1.97 -19.37
N THR A 214 7.60 -2.84 -18.76
CA THR A 214 7.13 -4.09 -19.35
C THR A 214 5.63 -4.25 -19.12
N ARG A 215 4.96 -4.97 -20.04
CA ARG A 215 3.54 -5.31 -19.89
C ARG A 215 3.27 -6.06 -18.58
N LEU A 216 4.20 -6.91 -18.14
CA LEU A 216 4.08 -7.63 -16.88
C LEU A 216 4.02 -6.66 -15.69
N LEU A 217 4.93 -5.68 -15.60
CA LEU A 217 4.92 -4.68 -14.52
C LEU A 217 3.65 -3.82 -14.55
N ASP A 218 3.11 -3.52 -15.72
CA ASP A 218 1.82 -2.83 -15.85
C ASP A 218 0.65 -3.65 -15.32
N VAL A 219 0.56 -4.92 -15.73
CA VAL A 219 -0.48 -5.83 -15.24
C VAL A 219 -0.36 -6.00 -13.74
N LEU A 220 0.84 -6.22 -13.21
CA LEU A 220 1.06 -6.33 -11.77
C LEU A 220 0.64 -5.05 -11.06
N ASN A 221 1.03 -3.88 -11.55
CA ASN A 221 0.63 -2.61 -10.95
C ASN A 221 -0.90 -2.44 -10.94
N ILE A 222 -1.59 -2.78 -12.03
CA ILE A 222 -3.06 -2.73 -12.10
C ILE A 222 -3.69 -3.71 -11.12
N VAL A 223 -3.19 -4.95 -11.06
CA VAL A 223 -3.71 -6.00 -10.16
C VAL A 223 -3.52 -5.60 -8.70
N PHE A 224 -2.33 -5.13 -8.30
CA PHE A 224 -2.06 -4.73 -6.92
C PHE A 224 -2.84 -3.47 -6.53
N VAL A 225 -2.83 -2.42 -7.35
CA VAL A 225 -3.55 -1.16 -7.06
C VAL A 225 -5.05 -1.38 -7.10
N GLY A 226 -5.57 -1.89 -8.22
CA GLY A 226 -7.00 -2.10 -8.43
C GLY A 226 -7.55 -3.11 -7.44
N GLY A 227 -6.80 -4.17 -7.16
CA GLY A 227 -7.13 -5.15 -6.15
C GLY A 227 -7.21 -4.56 -4.74
N PHE A 228 -6.20 -3.82 -4.30
CA PHE A 228 -6.24 -3.12 -3.02
C PHE A 228 -7.44 -2.17 -2.93
N LEU A 229 -7.67 -1.35 -3.95
CA LEU A 229 -8.78 -0.39 -3.98
C LEU A 229 -10.14 -1.08 -3.92
N LEU A 230 -10.34 -2.15 -4.69
CA LEU A 230 -11.58 -2.92 -4.68
C LEU A 230 -11.88 -3.46 -3.28
N VAL A 231 -10.89 -4.08 -2.64
CA VAL A 231 -11.04 -4.68 -1.32
C VAL A 231 -11.27 -3.62 -0.25
N TYR A 232 -10.51 -2.53 -0.31
CA TYR A 232 -10.63 -1.43 0.63
C TYR A 232 -12.00 -0.75 0.49
N ALA A 233 -12.46 -0.51 -0.74
CA ALA A 233 -13.75 0.07 -1.05
C ALA A 233 -14.91 -0.85 -0.62
N TYR A 234 -14.81 -2.16 -0.85
CA TYR A 234 -15.78 -3.13 -0.33
C TYR A 234 -15.87 -3.05 1.20
N GLY A 235 -14.73 -3.04 1.90
CA GLY A 235 -14.70 -2.87 3.35
C GLY A 235 -15.27 -1.53 3.81
N LEU A 236 -15.19 -0.48 2.98
CA LEU A 236 -15.84 0.81 3.21
C LEU A 236 -17.34 0.74 3.05
N ALA A 237 -17.83 0.23 1.92
CA ALA A 237 -19.25 0.07 1.63
C ALA A 237 -19.93 -0.80 2.70
N ALA A 238 -19.35 -1.94 3.08
CA ALA A 238 -19.89 -2.82 4.12
C ALA A 238 -20.07 -2.09 5.46
N LEU A 239 -19.10 -1.26 5.86
CA LEU A 239 -19.19 -0.47 7.09
C LEU A 239 -20.27 0.63 7.01
N VAL A 240 -20.41 1.27 5.84
CA VAL A 240 -21.47 2.28 5.61
C VAL A 240 -22.85 1.63 5.72
N VAL A 241 -23.04 0.46 5.08
CA VAL A 241 -24.30 -0.30 5.14
C VAL A 241 -24.62 -0.73 6.57
N GLU A 242 -23.64 -1.25 7.32
CA GLU A 242 -23.82 -1.63 8.73
C GLU A 242 -24.24 -0.44 9.60
N ARG A 243 -23.60 0.72 9.42
CA ARG A 243 -23.93 1.95 10.15
C ARG A 243 -25.32 2.49 9.82
N HIS A 244 -25.70 2.44 8.54
CA HIS A 244 -27.02 2.86 8.10
C HIS A 244 -28.09 1.93 8.67
N ALA A 245 -27.87 0.61 8.62
CA ALA A 245 -28.76 -0.38 9.24
C ALA A 245 -28.88 -0.22 10.77
N ALA A 246 -27.86 0.36 11.42
CA ALA A 246 -27.89 0.73 12.84
C ALA A 246 -28.57 2.08 13.13
N GLY A 247 -29.25 2.69 12.15
CA GLY A 247 -30.06 3.90 12.32
C GLY A 247 -29.33 5.22 12.14
N ARG A 248 -28.09 5.22 11.63
CA ARG A 248 -27.40 6.47 11.26
C ARG A 248 -27.87 6.97 9.90
N SER A 249 -27.97 8.29 9.72
CA SER A 249 -28.19 8.87 8.39
C SER A 249 -27.10 8.45 7.41
N TRP A 250 -27.37 8.48 6.11
CA TRP A 250 -26.39 8.17 5.07
C TRP A 250 -25.12 9.01 5.19
N PHE A 251 -25.28 10.32 5.42
CA PHE A 251 -24.15 11.23 5.63
C PHE A 251 -23.29 10.80 6.83
N ASN A 252 -23.93 10.46 7.97
CA ASN A 252 -23.25 9.95 9.16
C ASN A 252 -22.77 8.49 9.02
N SER A 253 -23.19 7.77 8.00
CA SER A 253 -22.73 6.41 7.72
C SER A 253 -21.46 6.42 6.87
N ILE A 254 -21.42 7.32 5.87
CA ILE A 254 -20.27 7.57 4.99
C ILE A 254 -19.17 8.29 5.76
N PHE A 255 -19.49 9.46 6.32
CA PHE A 255 -18.51 10.35 6.96
C PHE A 255 -18.46 10.20 8.47
N GLY A 256 -19.52 9.66 9.09
CA GLY A 256 -19.53 9.49 10.54
C GLY A 256 -18.54 8.42 10.98
N LEU A 257 -18.01 8.64 12.18
CA LEU A 257 -16.79 7.97 12.63
C LEU A 257 -17.13 6.83 13.60
N GLY A 258 -16.35 5.74 13.53
CA GLY A 258 -16.49 4.59 14.44
C GLY A 258 -17.48 3.50 14.05
N ARG A 259 -17.47 2.39 14.78
CA ARG A 259 -18.38 1.25 14.56
C ARG A 259 -19.79 1.58 15.02
N ALA A 260 -20.78 0.90 14.45
CA ALA A 260 -22.14 0.89 14.95
C ALA A 260 -22.22 0.42 16.42
N SER A 261 -21.36 -0.54 16.81
CA SER A 261 -21.29 -1.09 18.17
C SER A 261 -20.74 -0.11 19.22
N ALA A 262 -20.01 0.93 18.83
CA ALA A 262 -19.47 1.94 19.77
C ALA A 262 -20.53 2.97 20.21
N SER A 263 -21.76 2.87 19.71
CA SER A 263 -22.85 3.82 19.95
C SER A 263 -24.13 3.16 20.44
N ARG A 264 -24.07 1.99 21.12
CA ARG A 264 -25.26 1.55 21.87
C ARG A 264 -25.60 2.64 22.90
N PRO A 265 -26.83 3.16 22.93
CA PRO A 265 -27.27 3.96 24.06
C PRO A 265 -27.14 3.12 25.34
N PRO A 266 -26.86 3.74 26.50
CA PRO A 266 -27.00 3.03 27.77
C PRO A 266 -28.38 2.39 27.78
N GLN A 267 -28.43 1.08 28.01
CA GLN A 267 -29.70 0.42 28.27
C GLN A 267 -30.15 0.97 29.63
N ILE A 268 -31.13 1.86 29.59
CA ILE A 268 -31.88 2.33 30.75
C ILE A 268 -32.95 1.28 31.03
#